data_AF-A0AAD5FBI9-F1
#
_entry.id   AF-A0AAD5FBI9-F1
#
_cell.length_a   1.000
_cell.length_b   1.000
_cell.length_c   1.000
_cell.angle_alpha   90.00
_cell.angle_beta   90.00
_cell.angle_gamma   90.00
#
_symmetry.space_group_name_H-M   'P 1'
#
loop_
_entity.id
_entity.type
_entity.pdbx_description
1 polymer ?
#
loop_
_entity_poly.entity_id
_entity_poly.type
_entity_poly.pdbx_seq_one_letter_code
_entity_poly.pdbx_strand_id
1 'polypeptide(L)'
;QLETEGHQALFTIKIRHGVTPKLYNTGPEGEKEYNISALVTIATKTFLRYNKLQDLIDSIRLYYPTVTIVIADDSENPRVVSGPYIEHYIMPFGKGWFAGRNLAVSQVTTKYMLWVDDDFIFTANTKLEKLVDVLEKTTLDL
;
A
#
# COMPACT_ATOMS: atom_id res chain seq x y z
N GLN A 1 3.96 37.14 -16.72
CA GLN A 1 4.17 38.50 -17.22
C GLN A 1 2.83 39.01 -17.70
N LEU A 2 2.36 40.14 -17.16
CA LEU A 2 1.13 40.81 -17.58
C LEU A 2 1.55 42.15 -18.19
N GLU A 3 1.01 42.48 -19.36
CA GLU A 3 1.49 43.59 -20.17
C GLU A 3 0.33 44.30 -20.88
N THR A 4 0.40 45.64 -20.89
CA THR A 4 -0.43 46.54 -21.70
C THR A 4 0.47 47.58 -22.37
N GLU A 5 -0.06 48.38 -23.29
CA GLU A 5 0.73 49.42 -23.96
C GLU A 5 1.40 50.37 -22.96
N GLY A 6 2.73 50.27 -22.86
CA GLY A 6 3.58 51.12 -22.03
C GLY A 6 3.73 50.73 -20.57
N HIS A 7 3.09 49.66 -20.10
CA HIS A 7 3.13 49.27 -18.69
C HIS A 7 3.42 47.77 -18.50
N GLN A 8 4.44 47.48 -17.70
CA GLN A 8 4.87 46.12 -17.38
C GLN A 8 4.84 45.90 -15.88
N ALA A 9 4.21 44.81 -15.44
CA ALA A 9 4.21 44.37 -14.05
C ALA A 9 4.94 43.03 -13.91
N LEU A 10 5.92 42.97 -13.01
CA LEU A 10 6.67 41.77 -12.67
C LEU A 10 6.63 41.56 -11.15
N PHE A 11 6.18 40.39 -10.73
CA PHE A 11 6.23 39.98 -9.33
C PHE A 11 6.79 38.56 -9.23
N THR A 12 7.59 38.32 -8.19
CA THR A 12 8.20 37.02 -7.94
C THR A 12 7.24 36.18 -7.10
N ILE A 13 6.82 35.04 -7.64
CA ILE A 13 6.09 34.03 -6.85
C ILE A 13 7.12 33.10 -6.22
N LYS A 14 7.20 33.10 -4.88
CA LYS A 14 7.97 32.09 -4.13
C LYS A 14 7.00 31.03 -3.63
N ILE A 15 6.90 29.92 -4.34
CA ILE A 15 6.12 28.76 -3.87
C ILE A 15 6.98 28.01 -2.85
N ARG A 16 6.57 28.03 -1.58
CA ARG A 16 7.17 27.17 -0.55
C ARG A 16 6.32 25.92 -0.44
N HIS A 17 6.84 24.79 -0.91
CA HIS A 17 6.24 23.49 -0.57
C HIS A 17 6.58 23.20 0.89
N GLY A 18 5.55 23.03 1.72
CA GLY A 18 5.75 22.50 3.06
C GLY A 18 6.37 21.11 2.97
N VAL A 19 7.19 20.74 3.96
CA VAL A 19 7.63 19.35 4.08
C VAL A 19 6.39 18.51 4.33
N THR A 20 6.10 17.56 3.45
CA THR A 20 4.98 16.63 3.64
C THR A 20 5.22 15.87 4.94
N PRO A 21 4.28 15.93 5.91
CA PRO A 21 4.45 15.18 7.15
C PRO A 21 4.55 13.68 6.83
N LYS A 22 5.52 13.00 7.44
CA LYS A 22 5.60 11.53 7.37
C LYS A 22 4.49 10.97 8.25
N LEU A 23 3.53 10.28 7.64
CA LEU A 23 2.40 9.66 8.34
C LEU A 23 2.69 8.22 8.79
N TYR A 24 3.91 7.74 8.58
CA TYR A 24 4.36 6.38 8.88
C TYR A 24 5.62 6.41 9.73
N ASN A 25 5.80 5.39 10.56
CA ASN A 25 7.01 5.20 11.36
C ASN A 25 7.99 4.29 10.62
N THR A 26 9.17 4.80 10.26
CA THR A 26 10.21 4.02 9.58
C THR A 26 11.12 3.22 10.53
N GLY A 27 10.86 3.26 11.84
CA GLY A 27 11.79 2.74 12.84
C GLY A 27 12.98 3.68 13.10
N PRO A 28 13.93 3.27 13.96
CA PRO A 28 15.09 4.08 14.33
C PRO A 28 15.94 4.45 13.11
N GLU A 29 16.39 5.70 13.02
CA GLU A 29 17.35 6.12 12.00
C GLU A 29 18.69 5.38 12.21
N GLY A 30 19.15 4.62 11.20
CA GLY A 30 20.49 4.03 11.17
C GLY A 30 20.58 2.51 11.19
N GLU A 31 19.46 1.77 11.26
CA GLU A 31 19.49 0.32 11.07
C GLU A 31 19.74 -0.03 9.59
N LYS A 32 20.72 -0.91 9.34
CA LYS A 32 21.17 -1.30 7.98
C LYS A 32 20.19 -2.23 7.25
N GLU A 33 19.17 -2.74 7.94
CA GLU A 33 18.23 -3.71 7.41
C GLU A 33 16.80 -3.18 7.62
N TYR A 34 16.03 -3.12 6.53
CA TYR A 34 14.67 -2.58 6.59
C TYR A 34 13.78 -3.45 7.47
N ASN A 35 13.08 -2.85 8.44
CA ASN A 35 11.93 -3.50 9.05
C ASN A 35 10.77 -3.50 8.04
N ILE A 36 10.71 -4.54 7.21
CA ILE A 36 9.70 -4.68 6.15
C ILE A 36 8.28 -4.61 6.70
N SER A 37 8.04 -5.12 7.92
CA SER A 37 6.71 -5.06 8.54
C SER A 37 6.29 -3.65 8.94
N ALA A 38 7.24 -2.74 9.17
CA ALA A 38 6.95 -1.32 9.42
C ALA A 38 6.82 -0.50 8.12
N LEU A 39 7.41 -0.98 7.02
CA LEU A 39 7.48 -0.24 5.76
C LEU A 39 6.43 -0.65 4.73
N VAL A 40 6.00 -1.91 4.73
CA VAL A 40 5.13 -2.46 3.69
C VAL A 40 3.86 -3.03 4.29
N THR A 41 2.72 -2.64 3.72
CA THR A 41 1.42 -3.32 3.88
C THR A 41 1.08 -4.02 2.58
N ILE A 42 0.64 -5.27 2.66
CA ILE A 42 0.09 -5.98 1.50
C ILE A 42 -1.40 -5.71 1.45
N ALA A 43 -1.90 -5.23 0.32
CA ALA A 43 -3.32 -4.96 0.12
C ALA A 43 -3.86 -5.89 -0.96
N THR A 44 -5.03 -6.48 -0.70
CA THR A 44 -5.71 -7.33 -1.68
C THR A 44 -7.22 -7.13 -1.63
N LYS A 45 -7.88 -7.57 -2.70
CA LYS A 45 -9.33 -7.57 -2.84
C LYS A 45 -9.77 -8.97 -3.23
N THR A 46 -10.78 -9.50 -2.53
CA THR A 46 -11.38 -10.80 -2.86
C THR A 46 -12.85 -10.68 -3.23
N PHE A 47 -13.34 -11.64 -4.00
CA PHE A 47 -14.77 -11.82 -4.30
C PHE A 47 -15.07 -13.31 -4.50
N LEU A 48 -15.73 -13.93 -3.52
CA LEU A 48 -16.14 -15.35 -3.56
C LEU A 48 -14.98 -16.37 -3.67
N ARG A 49 -13.72 -15.96 -3.55
CA ARG A 49 -12.51 -16.79 -3.78
C ARG A 49 -11.72 -17.09 -2.50
N TYR A 50 -12.41 -17.50 -1.42
CA TYR A 50 -11.77 -17.75 -0.12
C TYR A 50 -10.66 -18.80 -0.12
N ASN A 51 -10.73 -19.81 -0.99
CA ASN A 51 -9.65 -20.78 -1.13
C ASN A 51 -8.37 -20.12 -1.66
N LYS A 52 -8.49 -19.24 -2.67
CA LYS A 52 -7.35 -18.49 -3.22
C LYS A 52 -6.81 -17.50 -2.20
N LEU A 53 -7.71 -16.76 -1.55
CA LEU A 53 -7.33 -15.85 -0.48
C LEU A 53 -6.57 -16.56 0.65
N GLN A 54 -6.99 -17.77 1.03
CA GLN A 54 -6.27 -18.55 2.04
C GLN A 54 -4.89 -18.99 1.53
N ASP A 55 -4.79 -19.49 0.29
CA ASP A 55 -3.50 -19.84 -0.33
C ASP A 55 -2.54 -18.63 -0.37
N LEU A 56 -3.05 -17.44 -0.68
CA LEU A 56 -2.30 -16.18 -0.65
C LEU A 56 -1.82 -15.87 0.78
N ILE A 57 -2.72 -15.87 1.77
CA ILE A 57 -2.39 -15.58 3.17
C ILE A 57 -1.32 -16.55 3.68
N ASP A 58 -1.51 -17.85 3.46
CA ASP A 58 -0.59 -18.90 3.92
C ASP A 58 0.79 -18.73 3.28
N SER A 59 0.84 -18.46 1.98
CA SER A 59 2.10 -18.22 1.27
C SER A 59 2.79 -16.94 1.74
N ILE A 60 2.06 -15.85 2.02
CA ILE A 60 2.63 -14.64 2.61
C ILE A 60 3.20 -14.95 3.98
N ARG A 61 2.44 -15.63 4.85
CA ARG A 61 2.85 -15.91 6.24
C ARG A 61 4.07 -16.82 6.33
N LEU A 62 4.31 -17.65 5.32
CA LEU A 62 5.54 -18.46 5.22
C LEU A 62 6.81 -17.61 5.14
N TYR A 63 6.76 -16.44 4.49
CA TYR A 63 7.95 -15.58 4.26
C TYR A 63 7.92 -14.25 5.02
N TYR A 64 6.73 -13.75 5.34
CA TYR A 64 6.48 -12.44 5.96
C TYR A 64 5.44 -12.59 7.08
N PRO A 65 5.81 -13.22 8.22
CA PRO A 65 4.88 -13.57 9.29
C PRO A 65 4.24 -12.35 9.98
N THR A 66 4.90 -11.19 9.94
CA THR A 66 4.52 -9.97 10.67
C THR A 66 4.07 -8.81 9.77
N VAL A 67 4.06 -8.99 8.43
CA VAL A 67 3.58 -7.97 7.50
C VAL A 67 2.05 -7.90 7.55
N THR A 68 1.49 -6.70 7.71
CA THR A 68 0.05 -6.48 7.69
C THR A 68 -0.53 -6.80 6.31
N ILE A 69 -1.63 -7.55 6.31
CA ILE A 69 -2.44 -7.85 5.12
C ILE A 69 -3.80 -7.18 5.30
N VAL A 70 -4.10 -6.22 4.42
CA VAL A 70 -5.41 -5.58 4.33
C VAL A 70 -6.21 -6.27 3.22
N ILE A 71 -7.41 -6.76 3.58
CA ILE A 71 -8.29 -7.50 2.68
C ILE A 71 -9.61 -6.73 2.55
N ALA A 72 -9.92 -6.26 1.34
CA ALA A 72 -11.25 -5.76 1.03
C ALA A 72 -12.09 -6.88 0.39
N ASP A 73 -13.29 -7.11 0.91
CA ASP A 73 -14.12 -8.26 0.54
C ASP A 73 -15.55 -7.82 0.23
N ASP A 74 -15.99 -7.96 -1.02
CA ASP A 74 -17.36 -7.66 -1.47
C ASP A 74 -18.16 -8.93 -1.81
N SER A 75 -17.83 -10.05 -1.17
CA SER A 75 -18.55 -11.32 -1.30
C SER A 75 -19.99 -11.23 -0.77
N GLU A 76 -20.90 -12.02 -1.35
CA GLU A 76 -22.33 -12.01 -0.96
C GLU A 76 -22.54 -12.50 0.46
N ASN A 77 -21.82 -13.58 0.80
CA ASN A 77 -21.86 -14.24 2.10
C ASN A 77 -20.45 -14.24 2.67
N PRO A 78 -19.98 -13.12 3.23
CA PRO A 78 -18.59 -12.97 3.60
C PRO A 78 -18.24 -13.89 4.79
N ARG A 79 -17.11 -14.59 4.68
CA ARG A 79 -16.54 -15.39 5.76
C ARG A 79 -15.51 -14.56 6.49
N VAL A 80 -15.60 -14.52 7.82
CA VAL A 80 -14.60 -13.79 8.63
C VAL A 80 -13.23 -14.41 8.43
N VAL A 81 -12.28 -13.62 7.94
CA VAL A 81 -10.87 -13.97 7.87
C VAL A 81 -10.17 -13.30 9.04
N SER A 82 -9.53 -14.09 9.90
CA SER A 82 -8.89 -13.60 11.12
C SER A 82 -7.53 -14.23 11.32
N GLY A 83 -6.64 -13.52 12.00
CA GLY A 83 -5.29 -13.97 12.30
C GLY A 83 -4.37 -12.80 12.63
N PRO A 84 -3.13 -13.08 13.05
CA PRO A 84 -2.13 -12.04 13.31
C PRO A 84 -1.91 -11.18 12.06
N TYR A 85 -1.88 -9.86 12.25
CA TYR A 85 -1.61 -8.88 11.19
C TYR A 85 -2.55 -8.99 9.98
N ILE A 86 -3.80 -9.42 10.19
CA ILE A 86 -4.86 -9.42 9.18
C ILE A 86 -5.87 -8.34 9.54
N GLU A 87 -6.17 -7.48 8.59
CA GLU A 87 -7.27 -6.53 8.65
C GLU A 87 -8.27 -6.84 7.53
N HIS A 88 -9.45 -7.33 7.90
CA HIS A 88 -10.47 -7.76 6.95
C HIS A 88 -11.65 -6.79 6.97
N TYR A 89 -11.89 -6.13 5.83
CA TYR A 89 -12.93 -5.14 5.65
C TYR A 89 -14.00 -5.65 4.69
N ILE A 90 -15.20 -5.84 5.22
CA ILE A 90 -16.37 -6.31 4.47
C ILE A 90 -17.07 -5.12 3.83
N MET A 91 -17.35 -5.25 2.53
CA MET A 91 -18.09 -4.29 1.72
C MET A 91 -19.47 -4.83 1.35
N PRO A 92 -20.41 -3.97 0.94
CA PRO A 92 -21.64 -4.43 0.32
C PRO A 92 -21.34 -5.32 -0.91
N PHE A 93 -22.21 -6.30 -1.15
CA PHE A 93 -22.04 -7.27 -2.22
C PHE A 93 -21.80 -6.63 -3.60
N GLY A 94 -20.79 -7.13 -4.30
CA GLY A 94 -20.53 -6.79 -5.71
C GLY A 94 -20.19 -5.33 -5.97
N LYS A 95 -19.68 -4.59 -4.97
CA LYS A 95 -19.28 -3.18 -5.14
C LYS A 95 -18.18 -2.98 -6.17
N GLY A 96 -17.38 -4.01 -6.45
CA GLY A 96 -16.47 -4.05 -7.57
C GLY A 96 -15.04 -3.66 -7.22
N TRP A 97 -14.16 -3.83 -8.20
CA TRP A 97 -12.71 -3.73 -8.04
C TRP A 97 -12.22 -2.36 -7.56
N PHE A 98 -12.74 -1.27 -8.16
CA PHE A 98 -12.31 0.09 -7.80
C PHE A 98 -12.69 0.47 -6.36
N ALA A 99 -13.90 0.11 -5.93
CA ALA A 99 -14.35 0.36 -4.57
C ALA A 99 -13.50 -0.41 -3.55
N GLY A 100 -13.24 -1.70 -3.81
CA GLY A 100 -12.38 -2.51 -2.97
C GLY A 100 -10.94 -2.03 -2.90
N ARG A 101 -10.37 -1.58 -4.02
CA ARG A 101 -9.04 -0.99 -4.04
C ARG A 101 -8.95 0.28 -3.23
N ASN A 102 -9.90 1.20 -3.41
CA ASN A 102 -9.93 2.45 -2.64
C ASN A 102 -10.08 2.18 -1.14
N LEU A 103 -10.94 1.23 -0.75
CA LEU A 103 -11.07 0.82 0.64
C LEU A 103 -9.75 0.29 1.18
N ALA A 104 -9.15 -0.73 0.57
CA ALA A 104 -7.91 -1.33 1.06
C ALA A 104 -6.76 -0.30 1.16
N VAL A 105 -6.58 0.54 0.14
CA VAL A 105 -5.56 1.61 0.13
C VAL A 105 -5.79 2.59 1.27
N SER A 106 -7.04 2.97 1.55
CA SER A 106 -7.36 3.92 2.63
C SER A 106 -7.03 3.43 4.04
N GLN A 107 -6.78 2.13 4.22
CA GLN A 107 -6.39 1.53 5.51
C GLN A 107 -4.86 1.38 5.65
N VAL A 108 -4.09 1.64 4.59
CA VAL A 108 -2.64 1.52 4.62
C VAL A 108 -2.03 2.70 5.38
N THR A 109 -1.22 2.39 6.38
CA THR A 109 -0.51 3.38 7.20
C THR A 109 1.02 3.29 7.10
N THR A 110 1.53 2.34 6.31
CA THR A 110 2.96 2.15 6.05
C THR A 110 3.46 3.01 4.89
N LYS A 111 4.77 3.20 4.78
CA LYS A 111 5.40 3.99 3.70
C LYS A 111 5.04 3.48 2.31
N TYR A 112 5.05 2.16 2.14
CA TYR A 112 4.81 1.48 0.88
C TYR A 112 3.62 0.52 1.01
N MET A 113 2.96 0.32 -0.12
CA MET A 113 1.90 -0.67 -0.28
C MET A 113 2.29 -1.62 -1.42
N LEU A 114 2.10 -2.92 -1.22
CA LEU A 114 2.11 -3.87 -2.32
C LEU A 114 0.67 -4.32 -2.61
N TRP A 115 0.15 -3.97 -3.78
CA TRP A 115 -1.12 -4.52 -4.27
C TRP A 115 -0.89 -5.93 -4.85
N VAL A 116 -1.72 -6.89 -4.45
CA VAL A 116 -1.74 -8.25 -5.03
C VAL A 116 -3.17 -8.72 -5.27
N ASP A 117 -3.37 -9.54 -6.30
CA ASP A 117 -4.65 -10.24 -6.48
C ASP A 117 -4.71 -11.46 -5.53
N ASP A 118 -5.93 -11.89 -5.19
CA ASP A 118 -6.16 -12.94 -4.19
C ASP A 118 -5.63 -14.34 -4.58
N ASP A 119 -5.13 -14.52 -5.81
CA ASP A 119 -4.58 -15.77 -6.36
C ASP A 119 -3.05 -15.73 -6.54
N PHE A 120 -2.39 -14.67 -6.07
CA PHE A 120 -0.94 -14.60 -6.01
C PHE A 120 -0.38 -15.59 -4.99
N ILE A 121 0.81 -16.11 -5.26
CA ILE A 121 1.53 -17.02 -4.35
C ILE A 121 2.92 -16.46 -4.09
N PHE A 122 3.22 -16.23 -2.81
CA PHE A 122 4.55 -15.83 -2.38
C PHE A 122 5.45 -17.05 -2.34
N THR A 123 6.67 -16.89 -2.86
CA THR A 123 7.68 -17.94 -2.93
C THR A 123 8.97 -17.45 -2.30
N ALA A 124 9.96 -18.35 -2.17
CA ALA A 124 11.29 -17.98 -1.72
C ALA A 124 11.95 -16.88 -2.57
N ASN A 125 11.49 -16.69 -3.82
CA ASN A 125 11.97 -15.66 -4.73
C ASN A 125 11.23 -14.32 -4.62
N THR A 126 10.09 -14.26 -3.90
CA THR A 126 9.36 -13.02 -3.66
C THR A 126 10.04 -12.23 -2.54
N LYS A 127 10.79 -11.18 -2.89
CA LYS A 127 11.61 -10.38 -1.97
C LYS A 127 11.13 -8.93 -1.86
N LEU A 128 10.35 -8.63 -0.81
CA LEU A 128 9.85 -7.28 -0.54
C LEU A 128 11.00 -6.30 -0.26
N GLU A 129 12.08 -6.79 0.35
CA GLU A 129 13.29 -6.02 0.63
C GLU A 129 13.89 -5.46 -0.64
N LYS A 130 13.92 -6.26 -1.71
CA LYS A 130 14.46 -5.82 -3.01
C LYS A 130 13.56 -4.78 -3.68
N LEU A 131 12.23 -4.89 -3.50
CA LEU A 131 11.29 -3.90 -4.03
C LEU A 131 11.46 -2.57 -3.28
N VAL A 132 11.53 -2.61 -1.96
CA VAL A 132 11.78 -1.44 -1.10
C VAL A 132 13.14 -0.82 -1.41
N ASP A 133 14.18 -1.63 -1.56
CA ASP A 133 15.54 -1.17 -1.93
C ASP A 133 15.54 -0.31 -3.19
N VAL A 134 14.81 -0.72 -4.23
CA VAL A 134 14.71 0.04 -5.48
C VAL A 134 14.03 1.38 -5.24
N LEU A 135 12.92 1.40 -4.48
CA LEU A 135 12.19 2.63 -4.18
C LEU A 135 12.95 3.60 -3.26
N GLU A 136 13.81 3.10 -2.38
CA GLU A 136 14.60 3.92 -1.44
C GLU A 136 15.89 4.45 -2.08
N LYS A 137 16.49 3.70 -3.01
CA LYS A 137 17.81 4.03 -3.60
C LYS A 137 17.75 4.67 -4.98
N THR A 138 16.57 4.76 -5.57
CA THR A 138 16.39 5.36 -6.89
C THR A 138 15.36 6.49 -6.84
N THR A 139 15.37 7.35 -7.85
CA THR A 139 14.31 8.36 -8.06
C THR A 139 13.18 7.81 -8.91
N LEU A 140 12.99 6.49 -8.92
CA LEU A 140 11.94 5.84 -9.68
C LEU A 140 10.58 6.27 -9.11
N ASP A 141 9.75 6.83 -9.98
CA ASP A 141 8.36 7.17 -9.70
C ASP A 141 7.48 6.10 -10.37
N LEU A 142 6.59 5.44 -9.61
CA LEU A 142 5.76 4.29 -10.02
C LEU A 142 4.28 4.52 -9.72
#